data_AF-A0AAV4ACK7-F1
#
_entry.id   AF-A0AAV4ACK7-F1
#
_cell.length_a   1.000
_cell.length_b   1.000
_cell.length_c   1.000
_cell.angle_alpha   90.00
_cell.angle_beta   90.00
_cell.angle_gamma   90.00
#
_symmetry.space_group_name_H-M   'P 1'
#
loop_
_entity.id
_entity.type
_entity.pdbx_description
1 polymer ?
#
loop_
_entity_poly.entity_id
_entity_poly.type
_entity_poly.pdbx_seq_one_letter_code
_entity_poly.pdbx_strand_id
1 'polypeptide(L)'
;MLTDQVKWQMKKTCVLKRFEEECATFIQQNVTGDKTCVHDYDPERKRQSTEYRRMNSPSFRKFKCAASARKVLLTLFWRVTPQV
;
A
#
# COMPACT_ATOMS: atom_id res chain seq x y z
N MET A 1 -16.39 -3.18 2.26
CA MET A 1 -17.15 -3.65 1.09
C MET A 1 -17.02 -2.62 -0.03
N LEU A 2 -16.82 -3.04 -1.28
CA LEU A 2 -16.86 -2.12 -2.43
C LEU A 2 -18.30 -1.67 -2.71
N THR A 3 -18.47 -0.41 -3.08
CA THR A 3 -19.78 0.15 -3.45
C THR A 3 -20.22 -0.36 -4.82
N ASP A 4 -21.53 -0.44 -5.05
CA ASP A 4 -22.07 -0.93 -6.32
C ASP A 4 -21.75 0.00 -7.49
N GLN A 5 -21.58 1.29 -7.22
CA GLN A 5 -21.06 2.25 -8.20
C GLN A 5 -19.65 1.89 -8.67
N VAL A 6 -18.73 1.53 -7.76
CA VAL A 6 -17.37 1.12 -8.14
C VAL A 6 -17.41 -0.16 -8.96
N LYS A 7 -18.25 -1.14 -8.58
CA LYS A 7 -18.43 -2.37 -9.35
C LYS A 7 -18.98 -2.10 -10.76
N TRP A 8 -19.93 -1.19 -10.88
CA TRP A 8 -20.51 -0.79 -12.17
C TRP A 8 -19.46 -0.14 -13.07
N GLN A 9 -18.64 0.76 -12.52
CA GLN A 9 -17.54 1.39 -13.27
C GLN A 9 -16.52 0.36 -13.74
N MET A 10 -16.13 -0.58 -12.87
CA MET A 10 -15.22 -1.67 -13.26
C MET A 10 -15.80 -2.47 -14.45
N LYS A 11 -17.07 -2.88 -14.38
CA LYS A 11 -17.72 -3.65 -15.45
C LYS A 11 -17.88 -2.89 -16.77
N LYS A 12 -18.09 -1.56 -16.72
CA LYS A 12 -18.28 -0.74 -17.92
C LYS A 12 -16.96 -0.40 -18.64
N THR A 13 -15.82 -0.62 -17.98
CA THR A 13 -14.53 -0.17 -18.51
C THR A 13 -14.07 -1.03 -19.70
N CYS A 14 -13.87 -0.40 -20.87
CA CYS A 14 -13.43 -1.05 -22.11
C CYS A 14 -12.06 -1.74 -21.99
N VAL A 15 -11.23 -1.27 -21.05
CA VAL A 15 -9.90 -1.81 -20.76
C VAL A 15 -9.95 -3.31 -20.39
N LEU A 16 -11.00 -3.76 -19.70
CA LEU A 16 -11.14 -5.19 -19.37
C LEU A 16 -11.35 -6.06 -20.62
N LYS A 17 -12.14 -5.58 -21.59
CA LYS A 17 -12.37 -6.32 -22.84
C LYS A 17 -11.08 -6.49 -23.64
N ARG A 18 -10.31 -5.41 -23.78
CA ARG A 18 -9.02 -5.43 -24.47
C ARG A 18 -7.99 -6.32 -23.75
N PHE A 19 -8.03 -6.35 -22.42
CA PHE A 19 -7.21 -7.27 -21.63
C PHE A 19 -7.59 -8.74 -21.86
N GLU A 20 -8.89 -9.05 -21.96
CA GLU A 20 -9.38 -10.40 -22.25
C GLU A 20 -8.96 -10.89 -23.66
N GLU A 21 -8.95 -10.01 -24.65
CA GLU A 21 -8.60 -10.33 -26.04
C GLU A 21 -7.07 -10.39 -26.29
N GLU A 22 -6.29 -9.47 -25.70
CA GLU A 22 -4.88 -9.25 -26.04
C GLU A 22 -3.97 -9.19 -24.80
N CYS A 23 -4.22 -10.04 -23.79
CA CYS A 23 -3.60 -10.00 -22.46
C CYS A 23 -2.07 -9.75 -22.46
N ALA A 24 -1.29 -10.54 -23.21
CA ALA A 24 0.17 -10.44 -23.21
C ALA A 24 0.69 -9.13 -23.81
N THR A 25 0.21 -8.76 -25.00
CA THR A 25 0.59 -7.52 -25.70
C THR A 25 0.14 -6.31 -24.92
N PHE A 26 -1.07 -6.36 -24.36
CA PHE A 26 -1.61 -5.31 -23.51
C PHE A 26 -0.73 -5.08 -22.28
N ILE A 27 -0.37 -6.13 -21.52
CA ILE A 27 0.49 -5.97 -20.34
C ILE A 27 1.87 -5.40 -20.72
N GLN A 28 2.48 -5.85 -21.82
CA GLN A 28 3.81 -5.38 -22.24
C GLN A 28 3.84 -3.90 -22.66
N GLN A 29 2.75 -3.40 -23.23
CA GLN A 29 2.64 -2.01 -23.68
C GLN A 29 2.25 -1.04 -22.55
N ASN A 30 1.70 -1.55 -21.44
CA ASN A 30 1.28 -0.71 -20.33
C ASN A 30 2.42 -0.46 -19.33
N VAL A 31 2.56 0.79 -18.92
CA VAL A 31 3.39 1.20 -17.79
C VAL A 31 2.45 1.40 -16.60
N THR A 32 2.70 0.70 -15.50
CA THR A 32 1.96 0.88 -14.25
C THR A 32 2.72 1.87 -13.36
N GLY A 33 1.99 2.74 -12.67
CA GLY A 33 2.59 3.58 -11.65
C GLY A 33 1.74 3.67 -10.40
N ASP A 34 2.39 3.82 -9.26
CA ASP A 34 1.75 3.96 -7.96
C ASP A 34 2.45 5.01 -7.11
N LYS A 35 1.70 5.60 -6.18
CA LYS A 35 2.19 6.55 -5.19
C LYS A 35 2.08 5.91 -3.81
N THR A 36 3.19 5.38 -3.32
CA THR A 36 3.27 4.81 -1.98
C THR A 36 3.95 5.78 -1.02
N CYS A 37 3.46 5.82 0.20
CA CYS A 37 3.98 6.65 1.26
C CYS A 37 4.91 5.83 2.15
N VAL A 38 6.22 6.11 2.11
CA VAL A 38 7.24 5.38 2.87
C VAL A 38 7.61 6.16 4.13
N HIS A 39 7.64 5.47 5.25
CA HIS A 39 7.98 6.04 6.56
C HIS A 39 9.38 5.56 6.97
N ASP A 40 10.24 6.48 7.43
CA ASP A 40 11.59 6.15 7.93
C ASP A 40 11.53 5.37 9.26
N TYR A 41 10.41 5.51 9.99
CA TYR A 41 10.15 4.84 11.26
C TYR A 41 8.78 4.17 11.19
N ASP A 42 8.77 2.84 11.20
CA ASP A 42 7.56 2.06 11.50
C ASP A 42 7.36 2.11 13.02
N PRO A 43 6.32 2.77 13.55
CA PRO A 43 6.09 2.79 14.98
C PRO A 43 5.94 1.34 15.45
N GLU A 44 6.88 0.90 16.29
CA GLU A 44 6.86 -0.43 16.94
C GLU A 44 5.42 -0.91 17.14
N ARG A 45 5.09 -2.06 16.56
CA ARG A 45 3.73 -2.60 16.68
C ARG A 45 3.39 -2.65 18.16
N LYS A 46 2.16 -2.26 18.55
CA LYS A 46 1.69 -2.28 19.95
C LYS A 46 2.13 -3.54 20.73
N ARG A 47 2.17 -4.70 20.05
CA ARG A 47 2.61 -6.00 20.55
C ARG A 47 4.11 -6.07 20.95
N GLN A 48 4.99 -5.35 20.27
CA GLN A 48 6.42 -5.22 20.61
C GLN A 48 6.64 -4.30 21.82
N SER A 49 5.77 -3.31 22.03
CA SER A 49 5.83 -2.39 23.18
C SER A 49 5.22 -2.94 24.49
N THR A 50 4.89 -4.24 24.54
CA THR A 50 4.30 -4.89 25.71
C THR A 50 5.38 -5.52 26.55
N GLU A 51 5.68 -4.90 27.68
CA GLU A 51 6.57 -5.44 28.71
C GLU A 51 5.73 -5.99 29.87
N TYR A 52 6.11 -7.15 30.41
CA TYR A 52 5.47 -7.70 31.61
C TYR A 52 5.89 -6.88 32.84
N ARG A 53 4.94 -6.40 33.64
CA ARG A 53 5.22 -5.50 34.77
C ARG A 53 4.49 -5.91 36.06
N ARG A 54 5.09 -5.54 37.19
CA ARG A 54 4.52 -5.74 38.52
C ARG A 54 3.34 -4.78 38.75
N MET A 55 2.34 -5.23 39.50
CA MET A 55 1.05 -4.58 39.71
C MET A 55 1.14 -3.12 40.23
N ASN A 56 2.20 -2.79 40.99
CA ASN A 56 2.38 -1.48 41.61
C ASN A 56 3.42 -0.60 40.90
N SER A 57 3.83 -0.95 39.67
CA SER A 57 4.79 -0.14 38.92
C SER A 57 4.13 1.10 38.30
N PRO A 58 4.81 2.26 38.28
CA PRO A 58 4.28 3.46 37.63
C PRO A 58 4.03 3.22 36.14
N SER A 59 2.92 3.76 35.63
CA SER A 59 2.51 3.57 34.24
C SER A 59 3.57 4.11 33.27
N PHE A 60 3.93 3.33 32.24
CA PHE A 60 4.85 3.80 31.22
C PHE A 60 4.22 4.95 30.43
N ARG A 61 4.90 6.09 30.39
CA ARG A 61 4.53 7.18 29.49
C ARG A 61 4.98 6.82 28.08
N LYS A 62 4.11 6.16 27.31
CA LYS A 62 4.33 5.95 25.88
C LYS A 62 4.46 7.32 25.22
N PHE A 63 5.67 7.73 24.87
CA PHE A 63 5.84 8.88 23.98
C PHE A 63 5.12 8.52 22.69
N LYS A 64 4.02 9.22 22.40
CA LYS A 64 3.40 9.18 21.08
C LYS A 64 4.39 9.86 20.15
N CYS A 65 5.32 9.10 19.57
CA CYS A 65 6.11 9.62 18.47
C CYS A 65 5.12 9.94 17.34
N ALA A 66 5.02 11.22 16.98
CA ALA A 66 4.24 11.62 15.83
C ALA A 66 4.85 10.94 14.61
N ALA A 67 4.07 10.14 13.88
CA ALA A 67 4.46 9.44 12.66
C ALA A 67 4.87 10.39 11.50
N SER A 68 4.96 11.69 11.77
CA SER A 68 5.30 12.78 10.87
C SER A 68 6.78 13.13 10.84
N ALA A 69 7.64 12.53 11.69
CA ALA A 69 9.03 12.97 11.79
C ALA A 69 9.84 12.79 10.48
N ARG A 70 9.50 11.78 9.65
CA ARG A 70 10.08 11.65 8.31
C ARG A 70 9.26 10.69 7.45
N LYS A 71 8.55 11.24 6.47
CA LYS A 71 7.76 10.50 5.48
C LYS A 71 8.14 10.96 4.09
N VAL A 72 8.38 10.03 3.18
CA VAL A 72 8.69 10.31 1.77
C VAL A 72 7.55 9.77 0.92
N LEU A 73 7.04 10.59 0.00
CA LEU A 73 6.12 10.13 -1.02
C LEU A 73 6.93 9.53 -2.17
N LEU A 74 6.91 8.21 -2.27
CA LEU A 74 7.54 7.49 -3.35
C LEU A 74 6.56 7.36 -4.52
N THR A 75 6.96 7.84 -5.69
CA THR A 75 6.22 7.65 -6.94
C THR A 75 7.03 6.67 -7.80
N LEU A 76 6.47 5.50 -8.10
CA LEU A 76 7.12 4.46 -8.90
C LEU A 76 6.38 4.27 -10.21
N PHE A 77 7.13 4.00 -11.26
CA PHE A 77 6.61 3.53 -12.54
C PHE A 77 7.42 2.31 -12.99
N TRP A 78 6.73 1.26 -13.45
CA TRP A 78 7.37 0.05 -13.95
C TRP A 78 6.59 -0.56 -15.11
N ARG A 79 7.30 -1.37 -15.91
CA ARG A 79 6.82 -2.07 -17.10
C ARG A 79 7.35 -3.50 -17.06
N VAL A 80 6.58 -4.45 -17.58
CA VAL A 80 7.06 -5.82 -17.78
C VAL A 80 7.99 -5.83 -19.00
N THR A 81 9.24 -6.22 -18.79
CA THR A 81 10.19 -6.50 -19.88
C THR A 81 10.03 -7.96 -20.32
N PRO A 82 9.86 -8.24 -21.62
CA PRO A 82 9.87 -9.62 -22.11
C PRO A 82 11.25 -10.25 -21.84
N GLN A 83 11.26 -11.50 -21.37
CA GLN A 83 12.49 -12.30 -21.32
C GLN A 83 12.84 -12.72 -22.77
N VAL A 84 14.09 -12.46 -23.17
CA VAL A 84 14.65 -12.82 -24.48
C VAL A 84 15.07 -14.28 -24.48
#